data_AF-N9FSN0-F1
#
_entry.id   AF-N9FSN0-F1
#
_cell.length_a   1.000
_cell.length_b   1.000
_cell.length_c   1.000
_cell.angle_alpha   90.00
_cell.angle_beta   90.00
_cell.angle_gamma   90.00
#
_symmetry.space_group_name_H-M   'P 1'
#
loop_
_entity.id
_entity.type
_entity.pdbx_description
1 polymer ?
#
loop_
_entity_poly.entity_id
_entity_poly.type
_entity_poly.pdbx_seq_one_letter_code
_entity_poly.pdbx_strand_id
1 'polypeptide(L)'
;MSHISKVEFLREAQIQGFKTYLYFVSTVDPDINIARVNYRVSMGGHAVPHQKIRDRYYRSMKLLMQAVEVTDRAFIFDNSSDGQKAAFLAEI
;
A
#
# COMPACT_ATOMS: atom_id res chain seq x y z
N MET A 1 -3.83 -1.64 -2.55
CA MET A 1 -3.08 -2.27 -3.66
C MET A 1 -2.90 -3.79 -3.47
N SER A 2 -3.90 -4.60 -3.10
CA SER A 2 -3.68 -6.06 -2.84
C SER A 2 -4.45 -7.00 -3.79
N HIS A 3 -4.97 -6.45 -4.88
CA HIS A 3 -5.68 -7.14 -5.95
C HIS A 3 -5.20 -6.59 -7.30
N ILE A 4 -5.06 -7.47 -8.29
CA ILE A 4 -4.49 -7.13 -9.61
C ILE A 4 -5.27 -6.04 -10.34
N SER A 5 -6.58 -5.96 -10.11
CA SER A 5 -7.44 -4.92 -10.71
C SER A 5 -7.02 -3.48 -10.42
N LYS A 6 -6.16 -3.24 -9.42
CA LYS A 6 -5.59 -1.91 -9.19
C LYS A 6 -4.46 -1.56 -10.14
N VAL A 7 -3.67 -2.55 -10.56
CA VAL A 7 -2.67 -2.40 -11.62
C VAL A 7 -3.36 -2.22 -12.97
N GLU A 8 -4.40 -3.02 -13.24
CA GLU A 8 -5.20 -2.91 -14.47
C GLU A 8 -5.84 -1.52 -14.59
N PHE A 9 -6.40 -0.99 -13.49
CA PHE A 9 -6.94 0.36 -13.46
C PHE A 9 -5.90 1.46 -13.78
N LEU A 10 -4.67 1.33 -13.26
CA LEU A 10 -3.59 2.29 -13.57
C LEU A 10 -3.19 2.21 -15.05
N ARG A 11 -3.08 0.99 -15.59
CA ARG A 11 -2.80 0.76 -17.01
C ARG A 11 -3.89 1.34 -17.91
N GLU A 12 -5.16 1.15 -17.56
CA GLU A 12 -6.29 1.71 -18.30
C GLU A 12 -6.27 3.25 -18.28
N ALA A 13 -5.93 3.85 -17.14
CA ALA A 13 -5.80 5.29 -17.01
C ALA A 13 -4.69 5.83 -17.93
N GLN A 14 -3.52 5.17 -17.99
CA GLN A 14 -2.45 5.54 -18.92
C GLN A 14 -2.89 5.43 -20.39
N ILE A 15 -3.57 4.33 -20.76
CA ILE A 15 -4.09 4.13 -22.13
C ILE A 15 -5.06 5.25 -22.53
N GLN A 16 -5.86 5.76 -21.59
CA GLN A 16 -6.78 6.87 -21.81
C GLN A 16 -6.11 8.26 -21.80
N GLY A 17 -4.79 8.33 -21.62
CA GLY A 17 -4.02 9.58 -21.63
C GLY A 17 -4.06 10.36 -20.31
N PHE A 18 -4.52 9.75 -19.21
CA PHE A 18 -4.41 10.36 -17.89
C PHE A 18 -2.97 10.33 -17.39
N LYS A 19 -2.59 11.38 -16.67
CA LYS A 19 -1.35 11.37 -15.88
C LYS A 19 -1.59 10.72 -14.52
N THR A 20 -0.84 9.68 -14.23
CA THR A 20 -1.01 8.80 -13.08
C THR A 20 0.13 8.98 -12.09
N TYR A 21 -0.23 9.12 -10.82
CA TYR A 21 0.72 9.29 -9.71
C TYR A 21 0.43 8.20 -8.68
N LEU A 22 1.38 7.30 -8.47
CA LEU A 22 1.28 6.25 -7.46
C LEU A 22 1.91 6.72 -6.16
N TYR A 23 1.11 6.76 -5.09
CA TYR A 23 1.62 6.91 -3.73
C TYR A 23 1.51 5.57 -3.02
N PHE A 24 2.65 4.90 -2.83
CA PHE A 24 2.69 3.60 -2.17
C PHE A 24 3.27 3.76 -0.76
N VAL A 25 2.44 3.46 0.24
CA VAL A 25 2.82 3.50 1.66
C VAL A 25 2.81 2.08 2.20
N SER A 26 3.91 1.67 2.82
CA SER A 26 4.03 0.36 3.46
C SER A 26 4.63 0.48 4.86
N THR A 27 4.76 -0.66 5.52
CA THR A 27 5.51 -0.85 6.76
C THR A 27 6.59 -1.91 6.53
N VAL A 28 7.65 -1.91 7.33
CA VAL A 28 8.73 -2.91 7.26
C VAL A 28 8.26 -4.30 7.66
N ASP A 29 7.16 -4.38 8.42
CA ASP A 29 6.59 -5.63 8.91
C ASP A 29 5.05 -5.57 8.87
N PRO A 30 4.33 -6.61 8.39
CA PRO A 30 2.87 -6.69 8.46
C PRO A 30 2.31 -6.69 9.88
N ASP A 31 3.08 -7.09 10.90
CA ASP A 31 2.64 -7.12 12.29
C ASP A 31 2.42 -5.71 12.86
N ILE A 32 3.08 -4.70 12.30
CA ILE A 32 2.78 -3.28 12.57
C ILE A 32 1.34 -2.95 12.14
N ASN A 33 0.89 -3.49 11.00
CA ASN A 33 -0.49 -3.28 10.53
C ASN A 33 -1.50 -4.05 11.39
N ILE A 34 -1.13 -5.24 11.89
CA ILE A 34 -1.95 -5.99 12.85
C ILE A 34 -2.10 -5.21 14.14
N ALA A 35 -1.00 -4.72 14.73
CA ALA A 35 -1.03 -3.90 15.94
C ALA A 35 -1.93 -2.67 15.78
N ARG A 36 -1.83 -1.97 14.64
CA ARG A 36 -2.68 -0.80 14.32
C ARG A 36 -4.15 -1.16 14.10
N VAL A 37 -4.46 -2.34 13.59
CA VAL A 37 -5.85 -2.84 13.52
C VAL A 37 -6.37 -3.12 14.93
N ASN A 38 -5.60 -3.84 15.75
CA ASN A 38 -5.98 -4.17 17.13
C ASN A 38 -6.23 -2.92 17.97
N TYR A 39 -5.36 -1.91 17.86
CA TYR A 39 -5.55 -0.62 18.52
C TYR A 39 -6.85 0.07 18.07
N ARG A 40 -7.17 0.08 16.77
CA ARG A 40 -8.44 0.66 16.30
C ARG A 40 -9.65 -0.13 16.77
N VAL A 41 -9.54 -1.46 16.87
CA VAL A 41 -10.62 -2.31 17.42
C VAL A 41 -10.86 -2.01 18.90
N SER A 42 -9.80 -1.81 19.70
CA SER A 42 -9.98 -1.40 21.10
C SER A 42 -10.63 -0.02 21.25
N MET A 43 -10.57 0.81 20.21
CA MET A 43 -11.25 2.11 20.11
C MET A 43 -12.64 2.03 19.45
N GLY A 44 -13.21 0.83 19.27
CA GLY A 44 -14.55 0.62 18.70
C GLY A 44 -14.60 0.44 17.18
N GLY A 45 -13.45 0.27 16.51
CA GLY A 45 -13.36 0.01 15.08
C GLY A 45 -13.62 -1.45 14.67
N HIS A 46 -13.61 -1.71 13.35
CA HIS A 46 -13.85 -3.04 12.79
C HIS A 46 -12.61 -3.94 12.81
N ALA A 47 -12.80 -5.19 13.24
CA ALA A 47 -11.76 -6.21 13.24
C ALA A 47 -11.50 -6.78 11.83
N VAL A 48 -10.25 -7.18 11.60
CA VAL A 48 -9.84 -7.90 10.39
C VAL A 48 -8.97 -9.08 10.82
N PRO A 49 -9.21 -10.32 10.33
CA PRO A 49 -8.38 -11.46 10.68
C PRO A 49 -6.89 -11.23 10.35
N HIS A 50 -5.99 -11.58 11.27
CA HIS A 50 -4.55 -11.34 11.12
C HIS A 50 -3.99 -11.94 9.82
N GLN A 51 -4.39 -13.16 9.48
CA GLN A 51 -3.95 -13.81 8.25
C GLN A 51 -4.33 -12.99 7.01
N LYS A 52 -5.55 -12.44 6.98
CA LYS A 52 -6.02 -11.59 5.88
C LYS A 52 -5.20 -10.31 5.75
N ILE A 53 -4.69 -9.76 6.86
CA ILE A 53 -3.79 -8.59 6.85
C ILE A 53 -2.44 -8.98 6.25
N ARG A 54 -1.83 -10.08 6.73
CA ARG A 54 -0.55 -10.58 6.20
C ARG A 54 -0.63 -10.92 4.72
N ASP A 55 -1.66 -11.65 4.30
CA ASP A 55 -1.85 -12.00 2.90
C ASP A 55 -1.98 -10.75 2.01
N ARG A 56 -2.72 -9.74 2.48
CA ARG A 56 -2.88 -8.47 1.75
C ARG A 56 -1.55 -7.71 1.65
N TYR A 57 -0.77 -7.68 2.73
CA TYR A 57 0.55 -7.05 2.76
C TYR A 57 1.48 -7.66 1.70
N TYR A 58 1.66 -8.98 1.72
CA TYR A 58 2.55 -9.63 0.75
C TYR A 58 2.02 -9.54 -0.68
N ARG A 59 0.71 -9.64 -0.90
CA ARG A 59 0.13 -9.39 -2.23
C ARG A 59 0.40 -7.97 -2.71
N SER A 60 0.29 -6.96 -1.86
CA SER A 60 0.61 -5.59 -2.27
C SER A 60 2.07 -5.37 -2.60
N MET A 61 2.99 -5.98 -1.84
CA MET A 61 4.42 -5.91 -2.15
C MET A 61 4.74 -6.58 -3.49
N LYS A 62 4.13 -7.75 -3.79
CA LYS A 62 4.30 -8.44 -5.07
C LYS A 62 3.76 -7.65 -6.27
N LEU A 63 2.73 -6.83 -6.07
CA LEU A 63 2.12 -6.00 -7.12
C LEU A 63 2.80 -4.64 -7.30
N LEU A 64 3.68 -4.24 -6.37
CA LEU A 64 4.26 -2.90 -6.38
C LEU A 64 5.02 -2.62 -7.67
N MET A 65 5.92 -3.52 -8.09
CA MET A 65 6.72 -3.30 -9.31
C MET A 65 5.85 -3.15 -10.55
N GLN A 66 4.83 -4.01 -10.70
CA GLN A 66 3.89 -3.89 -11.83
C GLN A 66 3.10 -2.58 -11.79
N ALA A 67 2.76 -2.08 -10.60
CA ALA A 67 2.07 -0.81 -10.45
C ALA A 67 2.99 0.37 -10.82
N VAL A 68 4.25 0.33 -10.42
CA VAL A 68 5.26 1.34 -10.77
C VAL A 68 5.46 1.40 -12.29
N GLU A 69 5.58 0.24 -12.95
CA GLU A 69 5.75 0.14 -14.41
C GLU A 69 4.60 0.77 -15.23
N VAL A 70 3.39 0.84 -14.66
CA VAL A 70 2.19 1.38 -15.34
C VAL A 70 1.74 2.71 -14.76
N THR A 71 2.68 3.45 -14.14
CA THR A 71 2.43 4.81 -13.63
C THR A 71 3.44 5.79 -14.18
N ASP A 72 3.07 7.07 -14.30
CA ASP A 72 3.99 8.11 -14.79
C ASP A 72 4.99 8.55 -13.73
N ARG A 73 4.59 8.49 -12.46
CA ARG A 73 5.44 8.75 -11.30
C ARG A 73 5.01 7.92 -10.11
N ALA A 74 5.96 7.34 -9.39
CA ALA A 74 5.70 6.62 -8.16
C ALA A 74 6.49 7.21 -6.99
N PHE A 75 5.83 7.37 -5.83
CA PHE A 75 6.41 7.82 -4.58
C PHE A 75 6.25 6.72 -3.53
N ILE A 76 7.36 6.27 -2.97
CA ILE A 76 7.41 5.15 -2.02
C ILE A 76 7.70 5.68 -0.62
N PHE A 77 6.91 5.23 0.36
CA PHE A 77 7.04 5.65 1.75
C PHE A 77 7.05 4.46 2.72
N ASP A 78 7.88 4.58 3.75
CA ASP A 78 7.82 3.72 4.95
C ASP A 78 7.12 4.45 6.10
N ASN A 79 6.05 3.85 6.61
CA ASN A 79 5.28 4.35 7.75
C ASN A 79 5.39 3.43 8.97
N SER A 80 6.57 2.87 9.20
CA SER A 80 6.82 1.95 10.34
C SER A 80 7.02 2.66 11.67
N SER A 81 7.57 3.88 11.65
CA SER A 81 7.81 4.66 12.86
C SER A 81 6.49 5.13 13.48
N ASP A 82 6.25 4.78 14.74
CA ASP A 82 5.04 5.19 15.45
C ASP A 82 5.09 6.67 15.83
N GLY A 83 3.98 7.38 15.63
CA GLY A 83 3.87 8.82 15.93
C GLY A 83 4.75 9.75 15.10
N GLN A 84 5.46 9.25 14.06
CA GLN A 84 6.34 10.05 13.21
C GLN A 84 5.80 10.20 11.79
N LYS A 85 6.35 11.17 11.05
CA LYS A 85 6.07 11.30 9.62
C LYS A 85 6.62 10.08 8.87
N ALA A 86 5.87 9.59 7.89
CA ALA A 86 6.33 8.53 7.02
C ALA A 86 7.64 8.96 6.31
N ALA A 87 8.63 8.07 6.30
CA ALA A 87 9.89 8.28 5.63
C ALA A 87 9.70 8.15 4.11
N PHE A 88 10.11 9.18 3.37
CA PHE A 88 10.19 9.10 1.92
C PHE A 88 11.40 8.24 1.52
N LEU A 89 11.17 7.20 0.72
CA LEU A 89 12.19 6.26 0.32
C LEU A 89 12.70 6.50 -1.10
N ALA A 90 11.79 6.71 -2.05
CA ALA A 90 12.13 6.84 -3.46
C ALA A 90 11.04 7.56 -4.26
N GLU A 91 11.47 8.27 -5.30
CA GLU A 91 10.66 8.68 -6.44
C GLU A 91 11.19 7.94 -7.68
N ILE A 92 10.28 7.32 -8.44
CA ILE A 92 10.56 6.56 -9.66
C ILE A 92 9.74 7.16 -10.79
#